data_AF-L1QDY1-F1
#
_entry.id   AF-L1QDY1-F1
#
_cell.length_a   1.000
_cell.length_b   1.000
_cell.length_c   1.000
_cell.angle_alpha   90.00
_cell.angle_beta   90.00
_cell.angle_gamma   90.00
#
_symmetry.space_group_name_H-M   'P 1'
#
loop_
_entity.id
_entity.type
_entity.pdbx_description
1 polymer ?
#
loop_
_entity_poly.entity_id
_entity_poly.type
_entity_poly.pdbx_seq_one_letter_code
_entity_poly.pdbx_strand_id
1 'polypeptide(L)'
;MSKRYTLLKKDGKARRGRFVTPHGTIETPVFMNVGTLAAIKGAVSSMDLKEIGCQVELSNTYHLHLRPSDRVVAKMGGLHKFMNWDRPILTDSGGFQVFSLSGMRKIKEEGVYFNSHIDGKKIFMGPEESMQIQSNLASTIAMAFDECIPNPSTREYVINSVARTNRWLDRCIAEMKRLNSLPETINKEQMLFGINQGGCYEDIRIEHAKHLAKLDMDGYAIGGLAVGETHEEMYRVIDAVVPHLPQDKPIYLMGVGTPENILEAVERGVDFFDCVLPARNGRHGHVFNSEGKINLMNAKFELDERPIDEGCQCPACKNYTRSYIRHLFKAKEMLAMRLCVLHNLYFYNKLMEEIREAIDNGNYAEFKAKKLKEWNIKK
;
A
#
# COMPACT_ATOMS: atom_id res chain seq x y z
N MET A 1 -11.41 -6.32 -24.66
CA MET A 1 -10.07 -6.14 -24.08
C MET A 1 -9.73 -7.41 -23.30
N SER A 2 -8.49 -7.91 -23.38
CA SER A 2 -8.05 -9.05 -22.57
C SER A 2 -8.24 -8.74 -21.09
N LYS A 3 -8.75 -9.70 -20.29
CA LYS A 3 -8.84 -9.54 -18.83
C LYS A 3 -7.42 -9.32 -18.28
N ARG A 4 -7.18 -8.15 -17.66
CA ARG A 4 -5.88 -7.81 -17.06
C ARG A 4 -5.63 -8.56 -15.76
N TYR A 5 -6.67 -8.86 -14.99
CA TYR A 5 -6.61 -9.71 -13.80
C TYR A 5 -7.19 -11.09 -14.08
N THR A 6 -6.46 -12.13 -13.67
CA THR A 6 -6.89 -13.53 -13.74
C THR A 6 -6.90 -14.12 -12.35
N LEU A 7 -8.07 -14.57 -11.89
CA LEU A 7 -8.18 -15.37 -10.67
C LEU A 7 -7.73 -16.81 -11.01
N LEU A 8 -6.62 -17.24 -10.43
CA LEU A 8 -6.00 -18.55 -10.69
C LEU A 8 -6.58 -19.64 -9.77
N LYS A 9 -6.75 -19.32 -8.48
CA LYS A 9 -7.26 -20.27 -7.49
C LYS A 9 -7.96 -19.55 -6.33
N LYS A 10 -8.85 -20.26 -5.66
CA LYS A 10 -9.41 -19.89 -4.36
C LYS A 10 -9.20 -20.99 -3.34
N ASP A 11 -9.02 -20.59 -2.09
CA ASP A 11 -9.14 -21.43 -0.90
C ASP A 11 -10.06 -20.70 0.09
N GLY A 12 -11.30 -21.18 0.21
CA GLY A 12 -12.38 -20.39 0.81
C GLY A 12 -12.57 -19.04 0.10
N LYS A 13 -12.43 -17.94 0.86
CA LYS A 13 -12.47 -16.57 0.34
C LYS A 13 -11.10 -16.04 -0.09
N ALA A 14 -10.00 -16.69 0.32
CA ALA A 14 -8.65 -16.29 -0.08
C ALA A 14 -8.43 -16.50 -1.58
N ARG A 15 -7.70 -15.59 -2.21
CA ARG A 15 -7.60 -15.48 -3.68
C ARG A 15 -6.15 -15.52 -4.12
N ARG A 16 -5.85 -16.43 -5.04
CA ARG A 16 -4.62 -16.44 -5.81
C ARG A 16 -4.91 -15.84 -7.18
N GLY A 17 -4.28 -14.72 -7.51
CA GLY A 17 -4.51 -14.04 -8.78
C GLY A 17 -3.24 -13.55 -9.46
N ARG A 18 -3.38 -13.17 -10.73
CA ARG A 18 -2.31 -12.56 -11.53
C ARG A 18 -2.84 -11.30 -12.20
N PHE A 19 -2.15 -10.19 -12.02
CA PHE A 19 -2.49 -8.90 -12.63
C PHE A 19 -1.42 -8.46 -13.61
N VAL A 20 -1.76 -8.45 -14.90
CA VAL A 20 -0.88 -8.02 -15.99
C VAL A 20 -1.05 -6.52 -16.20
N THR A 21 0.04 -5.78 -16.04
CA THR A 21 0.09 -4.33 -16.19
C THR A 21 1.09 -3.92 -17.28
N PRO A 22 1.07 -2.67 -17.76
CA PRO A 22 2.03 -2.19 -18.75
C PRO A 22 3.51 -2.25 -18.30
N HIS A 23 3.75 -2.32 -16.98
CA HIS A 23 5.09 -2.30 -16.39
C HIS A 23 5.49 -3.63 -15.76
N GLY A 24 4.74 -4.70 -16.01
CA GLY A 24 5.03 -6.03 -15.48
C GLY A 24 3.83 -6.74 -14.88
N THR A 25 4.05 -7.96 -14.43
CA THR A 25 3.02 -8.80 -13.82
C THR A 25 3.14 -8.76 -12.30
N ILE A 26 1.99 -8.68 -11.63
CA ILE A 26 1.87 -8.72 -10.17
C ILE A 26 1.13 -10.01 -9.77
N GLU A 27 1.78 -10.86 -9.00
CA GLU A 27 1.17 -12.05 -8.39
C GLU A 27 0.50 -11.69 -7.06
N THR A 28 -0.80 -12.01 -6.91
CA THR A 28 -1.60 -11.69 -5.72
C THR A 28 -1.89 -12.93 -4.86
N PRO A 29 -1.94 -12.80 -3.51
CA PRO A 29 -1.85 -11.55 -2.75
C PRO A 29 -0.45 -10.90 -2.77
N VAL A 30 -0.36 -9.58 -2.66
CA VAL A 30 0.88 -8.80 -2.78
C VAL A 30 0.98 -7.68 -1.74
N PHE A 31 2.21 -7.40 -1.29
CA PHE A 31 2.55 -6.27 -0.45
C PHE A 31 3.34 -5.24 -1.25
N MET A 32 2.89 -3.99 -1.21
CA MET A 32 3.52 -2.86 -1.87
C MET A 32 4.52 -2.19 -0.93
N ASN A 33 5.78 -2.15 -1.35
CA ASN A 33 6.81 -1.47 -0.59
C ASN A 33 6.63 0.05 -0.74
N VAL A 34 6.50 0.78 0.38
CA VAL A 34 6.12 2.19 0.36
C VAL A 34 7.34 3.12 0.24
N GLY A 35 7.45 3.79 -0.91
CA GLY A 35 8.33 4.92 -1.17
C GLY A 35 7.64 6.26 -0.90
N THR A 36 8.30 7.16 -0.16
CA THR A 36 7.70 8.47 0.14
C THR A 36 8.09 9.54 -0.87
N LEU A 37 9.34 9.51 -1.34
CA LEU A 37 9.92 10.55 -2.21
C LEU A 37 10.73 9.87 -3.32
N ALA A 38 10.08 8.99 -4.10
CA ALA A 38 10.75 8.11 -5.07
C ALA A 38 11.88 7.28 -4.44
N ALA A 39 11.77 7.00 -3.14
CA ALA A 39 12.76 6.28 -2.36
C ALA A 39 12.12 5.72 -1.09
N ILE A 40 12.57 4.52 -0.71
CA ILE A 40 12.21 3.91 0.56
C ILE A 40 13.13 4.43 1.66
N LYS A 41 12.54 4.88 2.76
CA LYS A 41 13.28 5.35 3.93
C LYS A 41 14.06 4.20 4.58
N GLY A 42 15.37 4.37 4.66
CA GLY A 42 16.31 3.33 5.09
C GLY A 42 17.50 3.17 4.17
N ALA A 43 17.77 4.14 3.29
CA ALA A 43 18.79 4.08 2.26
C ALA A 43 18.66 2.83 1.37
N VAL A 44 17.44 2.41 1.05
CA VAL A 44 17.15 1.26 0.18
C VAL A 44 16.97 1.75 -1.26
N SER A 45 17.73 1.17 -2.18
CA SER A 45 17.70 1.49 -3.60
C SER A 45 16.73 0.60 -4.37
N SER A 46 16.41 0.98 -5.61
CA SER A 46 15.62 0.14 -6.51
C SER A 46 16.29 -1.20 -6.83
N MET A 47 17.63 -1.26 -6.83
CA MET A 47 18.37 -2.51 -7.02
C MET A 47 18.17 -3.48 -5.85
N ASP A 48 18.20 -2.95 -4.62
CA ASP A 48 17.89 -3.75 -3.45
C ASP A 48 16.45 -4.27 -3.50
N LEU A 49 15.50 -3.44 -3.96
CA LEU A 49 14.09 -3.84 -4.10
C LEU A 49 13.93 -5.02 -5.07
N LYS A 50 14.67 -5.03 -6.17
CA LYS A 50 14.69 -6.15 -7.11
C LYS A 50 15.20 -7.42 -6.44
N GLU A 51 16.28 -7.32 -5.68
CA GLU A 51 16.91 -8.45 -4.98
C GLU A 51 15.97 -9.07 -3.94
N ILE A 52 15.23 -8.24 -3.19
CA ILE A 52 14.32 -8.73 -2.14
C ILE A 52 12.93 -9.13 -2.65
N GLY A 53 12.73 -9.25 -3.97
CA GLY A 53 11.47 -9.75 -4.55
C GLY A 53 10.32 -8.76 -4.57
N CYS A 54 10.59 -7.44 -4.50
CA CYS A 54 9.54 -6.43 -4.61
C CYS A 54 8.88 -6.49 -6.01
N GLN A 55 7.59 -6.76 -6.08
CA GLN A 55 6.86 -6.82 -7.35
C GLN A 55 6.30 -5.45 -7.75
N VAL A 56 5.85 -4.66 -6.78
CA VAL A 56 5.19 -3.36 -6.98
C VAL A 56 5.57 -2.42 -5.84
N GLU A 57 5.88 -1.17 -6.19
CA GLU A 57 6.13 -0.10 -5.22
C GLU A 57 4.89 0.79 -5.09
N LEU A 58 4.63 1.31 -3.89
CA LEU A 58 3.72 2.44 -3.71
C LEU A 58 4.52 3.72 -3.59
N SER A 59 4.22 4.74 -4.39
CA SER A 59 4.82 6.08 -4.27
C SER A 59 3.79 7.12 -3.84
N ASN A 60 4.20 8.01 -2.92
CA ASN A 60 3.31 9.04 -2.39
C ASN A 60 3.26 10.25 -3.33
N THR A 61 2.10 10.50 -3.95
CA THR A 61 1.85 11.59 -4.88
C THR A 61 2.04 12.94 -4.24
N TYR A 62 1.50 13.12 -3.02
CA TYR A 62 1.58 14.36 -2.26
C TYR A 62 3.02 14.86 -2.10
N HIS A 63 3.92 13.98 -1.65
CA HIS A 63 5.29 14.36 -1.36
C HIS A 63 6.07 14.66 -2.64
N LEU A 64 5.88 13.88 -3.70
CA LEU A 64 6.53 14.08 -4.99
C LEU A 64 6.08 15.37 -5.68
N HIS A 65 4.79 15.71 -5.57
CA HIS A 65 4.25 16.98 -6.07
C HIS A 65 4.86 18.19 -5.37
N LEU A 66 5.12 18.10 -4.06
CA LEU A 66 5.79 19.16 -3.32
C LEU A 66 7.28 19.25 -3.62
N ARG A 67 7.96 18.10 -3.70
CA ARG A 67 9.40 18.03 -3.94
C ARG A 67 9.74 16.68 -4.56
N PRO A 68 10.31 16.65 -5.78
CA PRO A 68 10.85 17.78 -6.55
C PRO A 68 9.83 18.55 -7.40
N SER A 69 8.53 18.27 -7.27
CA SER A 69 7.46 18.53 -8.24
C SER A 69 7.35 17.42 -9.28
N ASP A 70 6.12 16.98 -9.50
CA ASP A 70 5.70 16.07 -10.55
C ASP A 70 6.09 16.56 -11.95
N ARG A 71 6.16 17.87 -12.18
CA ARG A 71 6.64 18.44 -13.45
C ARG A 71 8.12 18.17 -13.69
N VAL A 72 8.93 18.16 -12.63
CA VAL A 72 10.34 17.79 -12.72
C VAL A 72 10.43 16.30 -13.05
N VAL A 73 9.66 15.46 -12.34
CA VAL A 73 9.63 14.00 -12.59
C VAL A 73 9.18 13.70 -14.04
N ALA A 74 8.13 14.36 -14.53
CA ALA A 74 7.67 14.22 -15.91
C ALA A 74 8.75 14.60 -16.93
N LYS A 75 9.43 15.74 -16.74
CA LYS A 75 10.55 16.17 -17.60
C LYS A 75 11.72 15.17 -17.58
N MET A 76 11.93 14.47 -16.47
CA MET A 76 12.95 13.43 -16.36
C MET A 76 12.49 12.07 -16.93
N GLY A 77 11.27 11.99 -17.47
CA GLY A 77 10.72 10.82 -18.16
C GLY A 77 9.85 9.92 -17.28
N GLY A 78 9.22 10.48 -16.25
CA GLY A 78 8.32 9.75 -15.36
C GLY A 78 9.06 9.06 -14.21
N LEU A 79 8.31 8.56 -13.24
CA LEU A 79 8.84 8.07 -11.97
C LEU A 79 9.74 6.85 -12.17
N HIS A 80 9.32 5.89 -13.01
CA HIS A 80 10.10 4.70 -13.37
C HIS A 80 11.53 5.04 -13.80
N LYS A 81 11.68 5.98 -14.74
CA LYS A 81 13.00 6.42 -15.22
C LYS A 81 13.73 7.25 -14.16
N PHE A 82 13.01 8.15 -13.47
CA PHE A 82 13.59 9.03 -12.46
C PHE A 82 14.25 8.28 -11.30
N MET A 83 13.65 7.17 -10.86
CA MET A 83 14.13 6.39 -9.72
C MET A 83 14.77 5.05 -10.09
N ASN A 84 14.95 4.78 -11.38
CA ASN A 84 15.49 3.53 -11.90
C ASN A 84 14.70 2.29 -11.43
N TRP A 85 13.38 2.31 -11.63
CA TRP A 85 12.48 1.20 -11.32
C TRP A 85 11.68 0.81 -12.57
N ASP A 86 11.85 -0.43 -13.01
CA ASP A 86 11.29 -0.98 -14.26
C ASP A 86 10.10 -1.92 -14.02
N ARG A 87 9.54 -1.89 -12.82
CA ARG A 87 8.39 -2.71 -12.39
C ARG A 87 7.19 -1.81 -12.07
N PRO A 88 6.01 -2.38 -11.77
CA PRO A 88 4.83 -1.59 -11.47
C PRO A 88 5.02 -0.60 -10.29
N ILE A 89 4.39 0.57 -10.43
CA ILE A 89 4.26 1.57 -9.36
C ILE A 89 2.78 1.91 -9.20
N LEU A 90 2.29 1.84 -7.97
CA LEU A 90 1.02 2.44 -7.58
C LEU A 90 1.28 3.82 -6.97
N THR A 91 0.53 4.83 -7.38
CA THR A 91 0.53 6.14 -6.72
C THR A 91 -0.75 6.34 -5.95
N ASP A 92 -0.64 6.81 -4.70
CA ASP A 92 -1.82 7.23 -3.94
C ASP A 92 -2.41 8.53 -4.52
N SER A 93 -3.62 8.88 -4.10
CA SER A 93 -4.30 10.09 -4.60
C SER A 93 -3.83 11.38 -3.91
N GLY A 94 -3.10 11.26 -2.79
CA GLY A 94 -2.79 12.35 -1.87
C GLY A 94 -3.89 12.66 -0.84
N GLY A 95 -5.08 12.07 -0.95
CA GLY A 95 -6.22 12.34 -0.06
C GLY A 95 -5.94 12.06 1.42
N PHE A 96 -5.23 10.96 1.72
CA PHE A 96 -4.85 10.59 3.09
C PHE A 96 -3.82 11.54 3.71
N GLN A 97 -2.83 12.01 2.94
CA GLN A 97 -1.82 12.95 3.45
C GLN A 97 -2.49 14.30 3.76
N VAL A 98 -3.39 14.74 2.89
CA VAL A 98 -4.24 15.91 3.16
C VAL A 98 -5.07 15.69 4.43
N PHE A 99 -5.56 14.48 4.68
CA PHE A 99 -6.24 14.10 5.92
C PHE A 99 -5.35 14.17 7.17
N SER A 100 -4.14 13.64 7.09
CA SER A 100 -3.19 13.63 8.22
C SER A 100 -2.73 15.03 8.65
N LEU A 101 -2.92 16.05 7.80
CA LEU A 101 -2.58 17.46 8.05
C LEU A 101 -3.78 18.27 8.60
N SER A 102 -4.68 17.61 9.33
CA SER A 102 -6.04 18.06 9.70
C SER A 102 -6.18 19.49 10.24
N GLY A 103 -5.16 20.06 10.89
CA GLY A 103 -5.19 21.44 11.39
C GLY A 103 -5.14 22.53 10.31
N MET A 104 -4.80 22.19 9.06
CA MET A 104 -4.53 23.16 7.99
C MET A 104 -5.33 22.91 6.71
N ARG A 105 -6.46 22.17 6.76
CA ARG A 105 -7.23 21.82 5.54
C ARG A 105 -8.65 22.39 5.53
N LYS A 106 -9.13 22.73 4.33
CA LYS A 106 -10.54 23.08 4.05
C LYS A 106 -11.04 22.26 2.88
N ILE A 107 -11.97 21.36 3.15
CA ILE A 107 -12.63 20.50 2.16
C ILE A 107 -13.82 21.25 1.58
N LYS A 108 -13.96 21.22 0.26
CA LYS A 108 -15.11 21.74 -0.49
C LYS A 108 -15.46 20.78 -1.63
N GLU A 109 -16.46 21.13 -2.44
CA GLU A 109 -16.87 20.29 -3.57
C GLU A 109 -15.82 20.27 -4.69
N GLU A 110 -15.14 21.39 -4.94
CA GLU A 110 -14.10 21.47 -5.96
C GLU A 110 -12.87 20.60 -5.63
N GLY A 111 -12.57 20.41 -4.35
CA GLY A 111 -11.39 19.70 -3.85
C GLY A 111 -11.03 20.13 -2.44
N VAL A 112 -9.74 20.04 -2.10
CA VAL A 112 -9.20 20.39 -0.78
C VAL A 112 -8.13 21.47 -0.89
N TYR A 113 -8.23 22.46 -0.01
CA TYR A 113 -7.20 23.47 0.19
C TYR A 113 -6.41 23.15 1.44
N PHE A 114 -5.08 23.21 1.37
CA PHE A 114 -4.22 23.01 2.53
C PHE A 114 -2.89 23.74 2.39
N ASN A 115 -2.08 23.77 3.45
CA ASN A 115 -0.74 24.34 3.41
C ASN A 115 0.34 23.25 3.29
N SER A 116 1.35 23.51 2.47
CA SER A 116 2.56 22.72 2.36
C SER A 116 3.26 22.61 3.72
N HIS A 117 3.60 21.39 4.14
CA HIS A 117 4.40 21.17 5.34
C HIS A 117 5.89 21.53 5.16
N ILE A 118 6.31 21.85 3.93
CA ILE A 118 7.71 22.18 3.61
C ILE A 118 7.94 23.70 3.73
N ASP A 119 7.07 24.50 3.11
CA ASP A 119 7.26 25.95 2.95
C ASP A 119 6.01 26.78 3.28
N GLY A 120 4.94 26.14 3.78
CA GLY A 120 3.73 26.82 4.22
C GLY A 120 2.83 27.36 3.10
N LYS A 121 3.19 27.19 1.82
CA LYS A 121 2.39 27.66 0.69
C LYS A 121 1.02 27.00 0.65
N LYS A 122 -0.01 27.78 0.30
CA LYS A 122 -1.36 27.27 0.06
C LYS A 122 -1.38 26.48 -1.24
N ILE A 123 -1.97 25.30 -1.18
CA ILE A 123 -2.10 24.35 -2.27
C ILE A 123 -3.57 23.95 -2.39
N PHE A 124 -4.00 23.78 -3.64
CA PHE A 124 -5.28 23.19 -3.98
C PHE A 124 -5.04 21.81 -4.60
N MET A 125 -5.87 20.85 -4.22
CA MET A 125 -5.86 19.50 -4.80
C MET A 125 -7.30 19.02 -4.94
N GLY A 126 -7.77 18.86 -6.17
CA GLY A 126 -9.01 18.22 -6.51
C GLY A 126 -8.79 16.93 -7.32
N PRO A 127 -9.90 16.31 -7.77
CA PRO A 127 -9.88 15.15 -8.65
C PRO A 127 -8.97 15.30 -9.87
N GLU A 128 -9.11 16.40 -10.62
CA GLU A 128 -8.37 16.62 -11.85
C GLU A 128 -6.88 16.87 -11.56
N GLU A 129 -6.55 17.68 -10.55
CA GLU A 129 -5.16 17.90 -10.16
C GLU A 129 -4.49 16.61 -9.71
N SER A 130 -5.17 15.78 -8.92
CA SER A 130 -4.62 14.48 -8.49
C SER A 130 -4.32 13.58 -9.69
N MET A 131 -5.23 13.49 -10.67
CA MET A 131 -5.00 12.70 -11.89
C MET A 131 -3.87 13.26 -12.74
N GLN A 132 -3.77 14.59 -12.89
CA GLN A 132 -2.67 15.24 -13.63
C GLN A 132 -1.32 14.98 -12.99
N ILE A 133 -1.22 15.07 -11.66
CA ILE A 133 0.00 14.76 -10.93
C ILE A 133 0.38 13.29 -11.14
N GLN A 134 -0.56 12.35 -10.97
CA GLN A 134 -0.28 10.92 -11.14
C GLN A 134 0.09 10.56 -12.60
N SER A 135 -0.50 11.23 -13.59
CA SER A 135 -0.11 11.11 -15.00
C SER A 135 1.29 11.66 -15.27
N ASN A 136 1.66 12.79 -14.66
CA ASN A 136 3.03 13.35 -14.74
C ASN A 136 4.07 12.42 -14.10
N LEU A 137 3.71 11.78 -12.98
CA LEU A 137 4.52 10.73 -12.35
C LEU A 137 4.57 9.46 -13.20
N ALA A 138 3.64 9.27 -14.15
CA ALA A 138 3.56 8.12 -15.05
C ALA A 138 3.49 6.76 -14.33
N SER A 139 2.81 6.72 -13.17
CA SER A 139 2.63 5.48 -12.41
C SER A 139 1.86 4.43 -13.21
N THR A 140 1.99 3.17 -12.82
CA THR A 140 1.28 2.05 -13.44
C THR A 140 -0.20 2.04 -13.04
N ILE A 141 -0.46 2.25 -11.74
CA ILE A 141 -1.80 2.28 -11.16
C ILE A 141 -1.94 3.61 -10.42
N ALA A 142 -2.97 4.37 -10.76
CA ALA A 142 -3.38 5.57 -10.06
C ALA A 142 -4.56 5.26 -9.13
N MET A 143 -4.59 5.91 -7.98
CA MET A 143 -5.73 5.90 -7.06
C MET A 143 -6.63 7.10 -7.33
N ALA A 144 -7.94 6.88 -7.46
CA ALA A 144 -8.91 7.97 -7.56
C ALA A 144 -8.84 8.90 -6.34
N PHE A 145 -9.05 10.20 -6.55
CA PHE A 145 -9.12 11.16 -5.45
C PHE A 145 -10.40 10.99 -4.65
N ASP A 146 -10.26 10.85 -3.34
CA ASP A 146 -11.34 10.56 -2.42
C ASP A 146 -11.23 11.42 -1.15
N GLU A 147 -12.30 11.42 -0.36
CA GLU A 147 -12.27 12.00 0.97
C GLU A 147 -12.07 10.90 2.02
N CYS A 148 -10.91 10.89 2.67
CA CYS A 148 -10.68 10.03 3.82
C CYS A 148 -11.52 10.52 5.03
N ILE A 149 -12.44 9.68 5.47
CA ILE A 149 -13.37 9.95 6.58
C ILE A 149 -12.67 9.69 7.93
N PRO A 150 -12.69 10.63 8.89
CA PRO A 150 -12.18 10.39 10.25
C PRO A 150 -12.99 9.31 10.97
N ASN A 151 -12.37 8.56 11.88
CA ASN A 151 -13.07 7.60 12.71
C ASN A 151 -12.83 7.90 14.21
N PRO A 152 -13.89 8.09 15.03
CA PRO A 152 -15.31 8.08 14.69
C PRO A 152 -15.78 9.30 13.87
N SER A 153 -16.83 9.12 13.07
CA SER A 153 -17.59 10.19 12.40
C SER A 153 -19.09 9.91 12.47
N THR A 154 -19.91 10.96 12.45
CA THR A 154 -21.36 10.81 12.43
C THR A 154 -21.83 10.21 11.11
N ARG A 155 -22.89 9.39 11.15
CA ARG A 155 -23.47 8.79 9.94
C ARG A 155 -23.81 9.82 8.86
N GLU A 156 -24.32 10.99 9.25
CA GLU A 156 -24.62 12.09 8.33
C GLU A 156 -23.37 12.57 7.58
N TYR A 157 -22.27 12.81 8.30
CA TYR A 157 -21.01 13.19 7.68
C TYR A 157 -20.51 12.10 6.72
N VAL A 158 -20.59 10.84 7.12
CA VAL A 158 -20.18 9.70 6.28
C VAL A 158 -20.99 9.65 4.98
N ILE A 159 -22.31 9.81 5.03
CA ILE A 159 -23.16 9.83 3.82
C ILE A 159 -22.73 10.95 2.88
N ASN A 160 -22.57 12.16 3.41
CA ASN A 160 -22.19 13.33 2.62
C ASN A 160 -20.80 13.16 1.98
N SER A 161 -19.86 12.57 2.72
CA SER A 161 -18.50 12.30 2.24
C SER A 161 -18.46 11.21 1.16
N VAL A 162 -19.23 10.13 1.32
CA VAL A 162 -19.37 9.09 0.28
C VAL A 162 -20.01 9.66 -0.98
N ALA A 163 -21.05 10.49 -0.84
CA ALA A 163 -21.67 11.14 -1.98
C ALA A 163 -20.70 12.06 -2.73
N ARG A 164 -19.83 12.79 -2.01
CA ARG A 164 -18.75 13.59 -2.60
C ARG A 164 -17.72 12.71 -3.29
N THR A 165 -17.30 11.61 -2.66
CA THR A 165 -16.35 10.63 -3.22
C THR A 165 -16.86 10.07 -4.55
N ASN A 166 -18.15 9.77 -4.69
CA ASN A 166 -18.73 9.35 -5.98
C ASN A 166 -18.58 10.43 -7.07
N ARG A 167 -18.93 11.68 -6.76
CA ARG A 167 -18.81 12.80 -7.74
C ARG A 167 -17.35 13.07 -8.10
N TRP A 168 -16.43 12.92 -7.15
CA TRP A 168 -14.99 13.03 -7.40
C TRP A 168 -14.45 11.88 -8.24
N LEU A 169 -14.98 10.67 -8.06
CA LEU A 169 -14.61 9.51 -8.86
C LEU A 169 -15.00 9.70 -10.34
N ASP A 170 -16.22 10.19 -10.63
CA ASP A 170 -16.64 10.50 -12.00
C ASP A 170 -15.69 11.48 -12.69
N ARG A 171 -15.25 12.52 -11.95
CA ARG A 171 -14.25 13.49 -12.42
C ARG A 171 -12.88 12.85 -12.66
N CYS A 172 -12.43 11.96 -11.75
CA CYS A 172 -11.19 11.21 -11.93
C CYS A 172 -11.23 10.33 -13.18
N ILE A 173 -12.33 9.62 -13.42
CA ILE A 173 -12.50 8.75 -14.60
C ILE A 173 -12.44 9.58 -15.89
N ALA A 174 -13.16 10.70 -15.93
CA ALA A 174 -13.16 11.58 -17.10
C ALA A 174 -11.77 12.17 -17.38
N GLU A 175 -11.08 12.64 -16.34
CA GLU A 175 -9.75 13.23 -16.50
C GLU A 175 -8.69 12.19 -16.87
N MET A 176 -8.71 10.99 -16.25
CA MET A 176 -7.81 9.89 -16.61
C MET A 176 -7.97 9.49 -18.08
N LYS A 177 -9.23 9.37 -18.55
CA LYS A 177 -9.51 9.07 -19.95
C LYS A 177 -8.95 10.14 -20.90
N ARG A 178 -9.10 11.42 -20.53
CA ARG A 178 -8.53 12.54 -21.29
C ARG A 178 -7.00 12.44 -21.31
N LEU A 179 -6.35 12.33 -20.16
CA LEU A 179 -4.89 12.27 -20.01
C LEU A 179 -4.29 11.10 -20.79
N ASN A 180 -4.84 9.89 -20.66
CA ASN A 180 -4.37 8.71 -21.39
C ASN A 180 -4.48 8.86 -22.92
N SER A 181 -5.36 9.73 -23.43
CA SER A 181 -5.49 10.00 -24.87
C SER A 181 -4.49 11.02 -25.41
N LEU A 182 -3.82 11.79 -24.55
CA LEU A 182 -2.93 12.86 -24.98
C LEU A 182 -1.62 12.31 -25.58
N PRO A 183 -1.11 12.89 -26.68
CA PRO A 183 0.13 12.44 -27.31
C PRO A 183 1.35 12.47 -26.39
N GLU A 184 1.44 13.49 -25.53
CA GLU A 184 2.54 13.79 -24.62
C GLU A 184 2.55 12.96 -23.33
N THR A 185 1.45 12.25 -23.03
CA THR A 185 1.36 11.42 -21.83
C THR A 185 2.35 10.27 -21.89
N ILE A 186 3.16 10.16 -20.83
CA ILE A 186 4.25 9.16 -20.73
C ILE A 186 3.68 7.75 -20.63
N ASN A 187 2.71 7.52 -19.75
CA ASN A 187 2.00 6.24 -19.63
C ASN A 187 0.54 6.38 -20.09
N LYS A 188 0.26 5.97 -21.33
CA LYS A 188 -1.09 6.02 -21.94
C LYS A 188 -2.02 4.89 -21.49
N GLU A 189 -1.48 3.93 -20.75
CA GLU A 189 -2.20 2.79 -20.20
C GLU A 189 -2.23 2.85 -18.66
N GLN A 190 -2.15 4.06 -18.08
CA GLN A 190 -2.28 4.23 -16.64
C GLN A 190 -3.66 3.72 -16.19
N MET A 191 -3.63 2.83 -15.21
CA MET A 191 -4.79 2.13 -14.69
C MET A 191 -5.41 2.94 -13.54
N LEU A 192 -6.71 2.82 -13.29
CA LEU A 192 -7.39 3.57 -12.22
C LEU A 192 -8.12 2.65 -11.25
N PHE A 193 -7.82 2.80 -9.96
CA PHE A 193 -8.52 2.09 -8.88
C PHE A 193 -9.50 3.04 -8.16
N GLY A 194 -10.73 2.56 -7.98
CA GLY A 194 -11.76 3.26 -7.19
C GLY A 194 -11.63 2.94 -5.70
N ILE A 195 -12.08 3.84 -4.82
CA ILE A 195 -11.91 3.69 -3.37
C ILE A 195 -13.27 3.59 -2.70
N ASN A 196 -13.57 2.42 -2.13
CA ASN A 196 -14.71 2.25 -1.25
C ASN A 196 -14.47 3.01 0.06
N GLN A 197 -15.43 3.86 0.39
CA GLN A 197 -15.55 4.66 1.61
C GLN A 197 -16.87 4.37 2.33
N GLY A 198 -16.96 4.74 3.61
CA GLY A 198 -18.17 4.56 4.41
C GLY A 198 -17.96 4.46 5.93
N GLY A 199 -16.77 4.78 6.44
CA GLY A 199 -16.44 4.60 7.86
C GLY A 199 -16.65 3.15 8.30
N CYS A 200 -17.17 2.96 9.51
CA CYS A 200 -17.52 1.64 10.07
C CYS A 200 -19.01 1.25 9.88
N TYR A 201 -19.73 1.92 8.96
CA TYR A 201 -21.14 1.68 8.65
C TYR A 201 -21.28 0.71 7.47
N GLU A 202 -21.67 -0.54 7.74
CA GLU A 202 -21.77 -1.60 6.74
C GLU A 202 -22.75 -1.27 5.60
N ASP A 203 -23.92 -0.73 5.93
CA ASP A 203 -24.94 -0.38 4.95
C ASP A 203 -24.41 0.64 3.92
N ILE A 204 -23.74 1.68 4.40
CA ILE A 204 -23.13 2.71 3.53
C ILE A 204 -22.00 2.10 2.68
N ARG A 205 -21.15 1.29 3.32
CA ARG A 205 -20.02 0.60 2.68
C ARG A 205 -20.49 -0.32 1.54
N ILE A 206 -21.53 -1.11 1.78
CA ILE A 206 -22.14 -2.04 0.81
C ILE A 206 -22.75 -1.27 -0.36
N GLU A 207 -23.54 -0.22 -0.09
CA GLU A 207 -24.15 0.57 -1.15
C GLU A 207 -23.10 1.27 -2.03
N HIS A 208 -22.03 1.79 -1.43
CA HIS A 208 -20.93 2.36 -2.18
C HIS A 208 -20.17 1.29 -3.00
N ALA A 209 -19.94 0.08 -2.46
CA ALA A 209 -19.34 -1.02 -3.20
C ALA A 209 -20.17 -1.41 -4.44
N LYS A 210 -21.50 -1.49 -4.29
CA LYS A 210 -22.43 -1.74 -5.41
C LYS A 210 -22.41 -0.63 -6.45
N HIS A 211 -22.18 0.62 -6.05
CA HIS A 211 -22.00 1.73 -6.99
C HIS A 211 -20.70 1.56 -7.79
N LEU A 212 -19.56 1.33 -7.11
CA LEU A 212 -18.26 1.11 -7.73
C LEU A 212 -18.25 -0.08 -8.71
N ALA A 213 -18.96 -1.16 -8.36
CA ALA A 213 -19.07 -2.34 -9.21
C ALA A 213 -19.68 -2.07 -10.60
N LYS A 214 -20.43 -0.96 -10.77
CA LYS A 214 -21.02 -0.57 -12.06
C LYS A 214 -20.04 0.13 -12.99
N LEU A 215 -18.90 0.60 -12.48
CA LEU A 215 -17.96 1.46 -13.21
C LEU A 215 -16.85 0.70 -13.96
N ASP A 216 -16.84 -0.64 -13.94
CA ASP A 216 -15.85 -1.54 -14.58
C ASP A 216 -14.40 -1.03 -14.51
N MET A 217 -13.96 -0.67 -13.31
CA MET A 217 -12.63 -0.12 -13.08
C MET A 217 -11.55 -1.20 -13.14
N ASP A 218 -10.28 -0.78 -13.19
CA ASP A 218 -9.14 -1.71 -13.21
C ASP A 218 -8.93 -2.47 -11.90
N GLY A 219 -9.42 -1.91 -10.79
CA GLY A 219 -9.35 -2.49 -9.45
C GLY A 219 -10.11 -1.65 -8.43
N TYR A 220 -10.27 -2.20 -7.22
CA TYR A 220 -11.08 -1.60 -6.17
C TYR A 220 -10.35 -1.64 -4.84
N ALA A 221 -10.25 -0.48 -4.19
CA ALA A 221 -9.67 -0.35 -2.87
C ALA A 221 -10.74 -0.22 -1.78
N ILE A 222 -10.37 -0.62 -0.57
CA ILE A 222 -11.10 -0.36 0.67
C ILE A 222 -10.27 0.68 1.43
N GLY A 223 -10.73 1.93 1.38
CA GLY A 223 -10.09 3.07 2.04
C GLY A 223 -10.78 3.42 3.36
N GLY A 224 -10.17 4.32 4.14
CA GLY A 224 -10.75 4.80 5.41
C GLY A 224 -10.86 3.72 6.49
N LEU A 225 -9.95 2.75 6.46
CA LEU A 225 -9.67 1.78 7.52
C LEU A 225 -8.21 1.96 7.98
N ALA A 226 -7.84 1.39 9.12
CA ALA A 226 -6.66 1.67 9.93
C ALA A 226 -6.51 3.16 10.34
N VAL A 227 -7.63 3.83 10.61
CA VAL A 227 -7.67 5.26 10.95
C VAL A 227 -8.26 5.56 12.33
N GLY A 228 -8.53 4.53 13.14
CA GLY A 228 -8.92 4.67 14.54
C GLY A 228 -9.84 3.57 15.07
N GLU A 229 -10.36 2.70 14.18
CA GLU A 229 -11.17 1.54 14.57
C GLU A 229 -10.37 0.43 15.25
N THR A 230 -11.09 -0.47 15.88
CA THR A 230 -10.56 -1.77 16.33
C THR A 230 -10.31 -2.72 15.15
N HIS A 231 -9.43 -3.70 15.35
CA HIS A 231 -9.22 -4.76 14.34
C HIS A 231 -10.51 -5.54 14.03
N GLU A 232 -11.37 -5.77 15.03
CA GLU A 232 -12.66 -6.44 14.84
C GLU A 232 -13.59 -5.66 13.92
N GLU A 233 -13.68 -4.34 14.11
CA GLU A 233 -14.45 -3.47 13.21
C GLU A 233 -13.89 -3.46 11.80
N MET A 234 -12.57 -3.38 11.65
CA MET A 234 -11.90 -3.46 10.35
C MET A 234 -12.26 -4.78 9.64
N TYR A 235 -12.14 -5.92 10.32
CA TYR A 235 -12.46 -7.23 9.77
C TYR A 235 -13.93 -7.37 9.38
N ARG A 236 -14.84 -6.90 10.25
CA ARG A 236 -16.28 -6.88 9.98
C ARG A 236 -16.61 -6.07 8.73
N VAL A 237 -16.00 -4.89 8.55
CA VAL A 237 -16.19 -4.06 7.35
C VAL A 237 -15.66 -4.78 6.10
N ILE A 238 -14.48 -5.41 6.16
CA ILE A 238 -13.94 -6.15 5.01
C ILE A 238 -14.88 -7.31 4.63
N ASP A 239 -15.35 -8.08 5.60
CA ASP A 239 -16.29 -9.19 5.38
C ASP A 239 -17.61 -8.73 4.73
N ALA A 240 -18.11 -7.55 5.12
CA ALA A 240 -19.31 -6.97 4.55
C ALA A 240 -19.09 -6.45 3.12
N VAL A 241 -17.95 -5.84 2.81
CA VAL A 241 -17.72 -5.14 1.54
C VAL A 241 -17.25 -6.05 0.42
N VAL A 242 -16.28 -6.93 0.69
CA VAL A 242 -15.59 -7.72 -0.34
C VAL A 242 -16.56 -8.51 -1.23
N PRO A 243 -17.64 -9.15 -0.72
CA PRO A 243 -18.61 -9.86 -1.56
C PRO A 243 -19.33 -8.99 -2.61
N HIS A 244 -19.38 -7.68 -2.41
CA HIS A 244 -20.06 -6.73 -3.31
C HIS A 244 -19.13 -6.04 -4.30
N LEU A 245 -17.81 -6.28 -4.20
CA LEU A 245 -16.83 -5.82 -5.18
C LEU A 245 -16.69 -6.84 -6.33
N PRO A 246 -16.36 -6.39 -7.56
CA PRO A 246 -16.09 -7.31 -8.68
C PRO A 246 -14.99 -8.33 -8.37
N GLN A 247 -15.35 -9.61 -8.46
CA GLN A 247 -14.46 -10.72 -8.07
C GLN A 247 -13.41 -11.07 -9.12
N ASP A 248 -13.51 -10.52 -10.33
CA ASP A 248 -12.53 -10.65 -11.41
C ASP A 248 -11.63 -9.42 -11.54
N LYS A 249 -11.56 -8.60 -10.49
CA LYS A 249 -10.68 -7.44 -10.34
C LYS A 249 -9.91 -7.54 -9.01
N PRO A 250 -8.71 -6.95 -8.90
CA PRO A 250 -7.95 -6.94 -7.66
C PRO A 250 -8.64 -6.09 -6.58
N ILE A 251 -8.57 -6.57 -5.34
CA ILE A 251 -9.09 -5.88 -4.15
C ILE A 251 -7.94 -5.40 -3.27
N TYR A 252 -7.87 -4.10 -3.00
CA TYR A 252 -6.77 -3.45 -2.28
C TYR A 252 -7.20 -2.92 -0.92
N LEU A 253 -6.58 -3.37 0.18
CA LEU A 253 -6.79 -2.80 1.51
C LEU A 253 -5.69 -1.76 1.80
N MET A 254 -6.09 -0.49 1.89
CA MET A 254 -5.15 0.64 2.00
C MET A 254 -4.61 0.80 3.43
N GLY A 255 -3.29 0.96 3.56
CA GLY A 255 -2.63 1.37 4.81
C GLY A 255 -2.54 0.32 5.93
N VAL A 256 -3.04 -0.90 5.68
CA VAL A 256 -2.98 -2.02 6.62
C VAL A 256 -1.76 -2.89 6.32
N GLY A 257 -0.99 -3.23 7.34
CA GLY A 257 0.12 -4.16 7.13
C GLY A 257 0.90 -4.57 8.35
N THR A 258 0.23 -4.98 9.43
CA THR A 258 0.87 -5.95 10.33
C THR A 258 0.73 -7.35 9.71
N PRO A 259 1.64 -8.31 9.99
CA PRO A 259 1.58 -9.64 9.38
C PRO A 259 0.26 -10.37 9.69
N GLU A 260 -0.26 -10.23 10.91
CA GLU A 260 -1.54 -10.80 11.31
C GLU A 260 -2.73 -10.17 10.58
N ASN A 261 -2.77 -8.84 10.44
CA ASN A 261 -3.88 -8.17 9.75
C ASN A 261 -3.90 -8.53 8.26
N ILE A 262 -2.73 -8.75 7.66
CA ILE A 262 -2.60 -9.27 6.29
C ILE A 262 -3.24 -10.66 6.19
N LEU A 263 -2.90 -11.58 7.10
CA LEU A 263 -3.47 -12.94 7.06
C LEU A 263 -4.99 -12.92 7.24
N GLU A 264 -5.49 -12.07 8.14
CA GLU A 264 -6.93 -11.91 8.34
C GLU A 264 -7.63 -11.30 7.12
N ALA A 265 -7.02 -10.31 6.46
CA ALA A 265 -7.60 -9.68 5.28
C ALA A 265 -7.54 -10.56 4.03
N VAL A 266 -6.46 -11.34 3.84
CA VAL A 266 -6.38 -12.33 2.75
C VAL A 266 -7.46 -13.41 2.92
N GLU A 267 -7.68 -13.89 4.16
CA GLU A 267 -8.78 -14.84 4.44
C GLU A 267 -10.15 -14.27 4.05
N ARG A 268 -10.28 -12.93 3.97
CA ARG A 268 -11.50 -12.22 3.60
C ARG A 268 -11.53 -11.78 2.13
N GLY A 269 -10.53 -12.18 1.33
CA GLY A 269 -10.51 -11.98 -0.12
C GLY A 269 -9.82 -10.71 -0.60
N VAL A 270 -8.94 -10.11 0.21
CA VAL A 270 -8.09 -8.98 -0.21
C VAL A 270 -6.84 -9.49 -0.96
N ASP A 271 -6.47 -8.78 -2.03
CA ASP A 271 -5.35 -9.10 -2.92
C ASP A 271 -4.12 -8.18 -2.73
N PHE A 272 -4.30 -6.90 -2.39
CA PHE A 272 -3.22 -5.90 -2.30
C PHE A 272 -3.16 -5.29 -0.91
N PHE A 273 -1.93 -4.99 -0.47
CA PHE A 273 -1.63 -4.34 0.80
C PHE A 273 -0.50 -3.34 0.64
N ASP A 274 -0.48 -2.32 1.49
CA ASP A 274 0.66 -1.44 1.67
C ASP A 274 0.76 -1.02 3.14
N CYS A 275 1.98 -0.84 3.62
CA CYS A 275 2.17 -0.19 4.90
C CYS A 275 3.59 0.35 5.04
N VAL A 276 3.72 1.51 5.68
CA VAL A 276 5.04 2.04 6.07
C VAL A 276 5.67 1.27 7.23
N LEU A 277 4.91 0.41 7.92
CA LEU A 277 5.32 -0.28 9.14
C LEU A 277 6.66 -1.04 9.00
N PRO A 278 6.91 -1.85 7.95
CA PRO A 278 8.15 -2.64 7.86
C PRO A 278 9.39 -1.74 7.82
N ALA A 279 9.36 -0.73 6.95
CA ALA A 279 10.47 0.23 6.83
C ALA A 279 10.57 1.14 8.05
N ARG A 280 9.45 1.62 8.61
CA ARG A 280 9.44 2.47 9.81
C ARG A 280 10.00 1.74 11.02
N ASN A 281 9.58 0.49 11.25
CA ASN A 281 10.06 -0.33 12.36
C ASN A 281 11.53 -0.69 12.21
N GLY A 282 11.96 -1.05 10.99
CA GLY A 282 13.35 -1.39 10.70
C GLY A 282 14.31 -0.25 11.07
N ARG A 283 13.95 1.00 10.77
CA ARG A 283 14.76 2.17 11.17
C ARG A 283 14.90 2.35 12.68
N HIS A 284 14.02 1.76 13.48
CA HIS A 284 14.04 1.82 14.93
C HIS A 284 14.40 0.46 15.57
N GLY A 285 15.09 -0.42 14.83
CA GLY A 285 15.58 -1.71 15.34
C GLY A 285 14.51 -2.77 15.58
N HIS A 286 13.26 -2.51 15.21
CA HIS A 286 12.17 -3.48 15.32
C HIS A 286 12.08 -4.28 14.02
N VAL A 287 12.29 -5.59 14.12
CA VAL A 287 12.34 -6.50 12.99
C VAL A 287 11.41 -7.69 13.18
N PHE A 288 10.93 -8.25 12.07
CA PHE A 288 10.06 -9.43 12.05
C PHE A 288 10.88 -10.68 11.71
N ASN A 289 10.65 -11.78 12.39
CA ASN A 289 11.27 -13.08 12.12
C ASN A 289 10.23 -14.21 12.20
N SER A 290 10.67 -15.45 12.01
CA SER A 290 9.84 -16.65 12.14
C SER A 290 9.09 -16.76 13.48
N GLU A 291 9.62 -16.18 14.56
CA GLU A 291 9.04 -16.20 15.92
C GLU A 291 8.24 -14.93 16.27
N GLY A 292 8.10 -14.00 15.32
CA GLY A 292 7.34 -12.76 15.48
C GLY A 292 8.22 -11.52 15.49
N LYS A 293 7.86 -10.52 16.30
CA LYS A 293 8.54 -9.22 16.31
C LYS A 293 9.56 -9.13 17.44
N ILE A 294 10.80 -8.78 17.10
CA ILE A 294 11.88 -8.55 18.08
C ILE A 294 12.43 -7.12 17.96
N ASN A 295 13.10 -6.65 19.01
CA ASN A 295 13.85 -5.39 19.01
C ASN A 295 15.35 -5.67 19.17
N LEU A 296 16.12 -5.47 18.10
CA LEU A 296 17.56 -5.76 18.07
C LEU A 296 18.39 -4.89 19.03
N MET A 297 17.83 -3.80 19.56
CA MET A 297 18.52 -2.97 20.55
C MET A 297 18.55 -3.58 21.96
N ASN A 298 17.79 -4.66 22.20
CA ASN A 298 17.76 -5.34 23.50
C ASN A 298 19.14 -5.90 23.89
N ALA A 299 19.48 -5.84 25.18
CA ALA A 299 20.79 -6.27 25.69
C ALA A 299 21.10 -7.76 25.41
N LYS A 300 20.08 -8.62 25.40
CA LYS A 300 20.22 -10.06 25.12
C LYS A 300 20.87 -10.38 23.76
N PHE A 301 20.89 -9.43 22.82
CA PHE A 301 21.47 -9.61 21.49
C PHE A 301 22.93 -9.17 21.40
N GLU A 302 23.55 -8.72 22.49
CA GLU A 302 24.93 -8.21 22.51
C GLU A 302 25.97 -9.23 22.05
N LEU A 303 25.80 -10.50 22.41
CA LEU A 303 26.68 -11.61 22.03
C LEU A 303 25.94 -12.64 21.16
N ASP A 304 24.82 -12.26 20.55
CA ASP A 304 24.04 -13.18 19.70
C ASP A 304 24.64 -13.23 18.28
N GLU A 305 25.34 -14.32 17.98
CA GLU A 305 26.01 -14.57 16.69
C GLU A 305 25.04 -14.99 15.58
N ARG A 306 23.78 -15.28 15.90
CA ARG A 306 22.78 -15.69 14.90
C ARG A 306 22.37 -14.52 14.00
N PRO A 307 21.85 -14.78 12.78
CA PRO A 307 21.23 -13.76 11.94
C PRO A 307 19.92 -13.26 12.57
N ILE A 308 19.30 -12.22 11.98
CA ILE A 308 18.00 -11.72 12.46
C ILE A 308 16.96 -12.85 12.49
N ASP A 309 16.93 -13.67 11.45
CA ASP A 309 16.05 -14.82 11.31
C ASP A 309 16.82 -15.99 10.66
N GLU A 310 16.73 -17.17 11.24
CA GLU A 310 17.44 -18.35 10.73
C GLU A 310 16.76 -18.84 9.45
N GLY A 311 17.56 -19.17 8.43
CA GLY A 311 17.06 -19.56 7.10
C GLY A 311 16.66 -18.39 6.19
N CYS A 312 16.52 -17.16 6.70
CA CYS A 312 16.24 -15.99 5.87
C CYS A 312 17.39 -15.69 4.91
N GLN A 313 17.08 -15.53 3.62
CA GLN A 313 18.06 -15.29 2.57
C GLN A 313 18.25 -13.81 2.22
N CYS A 314 17.75 -12.88 3.05
CA CYS A 314 17.94 -11.45 2.80
C CYS A 314 19.43 -11.05 2.97
N PRO A 315 19.88 -9.93 2.34
CA PRO A 315 21.26 -9.48 2.45
C PRO A 315 21.76 -9.29 3.90
N ALA A 316 20.87 -8.94 4.82
CA ALA A 316 21.21 -8.79 6.24
C ALA A 316 21.47 -10.14 6.91
N CYS A 317 20.55 -11.10 6.78
CA CYS A 317 20.66 -12.41 7.44
C CYS A 317 21.77 -13.29 6.87
N LYS A 318 22.14 -13.10 5.60
CA LYS A 318 23.23 -13.89 4.98
C LYS A 318 24.62 -13.50 5.47
N ASN A 319 24.81 -12.26 5.91
CA ASN A 319 26.16 -11.68 6.07
C ASN A 319 26.41 -11.08 7.46
N TYR A 320 25.39 -10.91 8.30
CA TYR A 320 25.52 -10.17 9.56
C TYR A 320 24.83 -10.87 10.73
N THR A 321 25.43 -10.72 11.91
CA THR A 321 24.89 -11.22 13.17
C THR A 321 24.00 -10.18 13.84
N ARG A 322 23.10 -10.63 14.72
CA ARG A 322 22.29 -9.75 15.59
C ARG A 322 23.17 -8.86 16.46
N SER A 323 24.28 -9.40 16.98
CA SER A 323 25.29 -8.66 17.74
C SER A 323 25.85 -7.47 16.96
N TYR A 324 26.28 -7.68 15.72
CA TYR A 324 26.82 -6.61 14.89
C TYR A 324 25.78 -5.54 14.59
N ILE A 325 24.57 -5.92 14.20
CA ILE A 325 23.49 -4.97 13.90
C ILE A 325 23.11 -4.16 15.14
N ARG A 326 23.04 -4.80 16.32
CA ARG A 326 22.84 -4.11 17.60
C ARG A 326 23.95 -3.09 17.85
N HIS A 327 25.20 -3.47 17.67
CA HIS A 327 26.35 -2.57 17.81
C HIS A 327 26.19 -1.35 16.90
N LEU A 328 25.85 -1.53 15.62
CA LEU A 328 25.62 -0.42 14.69
C LEU A 328 24.51 0.53 15.17
N PHE A 329 23.41 0.02 15.74
CA PHE A 329 22.40 0.89 16.36
C PHE A 329 22.93 1.67 17.55
N LYS A 330 23.72 1.03 18.43
CA LYS A 330 24.35 1.70 19.58
C LYS A 330 25.34 2.78 19.14
N ALA A 331 26.06 2.52 18.05
CA ALA A 331 26.97 3.47 17.41
C ALA A 331 26.26 4.56 16.58
N LYS A 332 24.93 4.46 16.38
CA LYS A 332 24.12 5.35 15.54
C LYS A 332 24.52 5.35 14.06
N GLU A 333 25.03 4.22 13.58
CA GLU A 333 25.41 4.03 12.18
C GLU A 333 24.18 3.83 11.29
N MET A 334 24.13 4.54 10.15
CA MET A 334 22.99 4.44 9.22
C MET A 334 22.82 3.03 8.64
N LEU A 335 23.91 2.26 8.59
CA LEU A 335 23.91 0.89 8.10
C LEU A 335 22.95 -0.02 8.91
N ALA A 336 22.81 0.20 10.22
CA ALA A 336 21.88 -0.57 11.06
C ALA A 336 20.45 -0.47 10.53
N MET A 337 20.03 0.76 10.23
CA MET A 337 18.70 1.04 9.69
C MET A 337 18.52 0.39 8.32
N ARG A 338 19.52 0.51 7.44
CA ARG A 338 19.47 -0.09 6.10
C ARG A 338 19.27 -1.60 6.16
N LEU A 339 20.08 -2.31 6.95
CA LEU A 339 19.99 -3.76 7.09
C LEU A 339 18.63 -4.21 7.63
N CYS A 340 18.10 -3.51 8.65
CA CYS A 340 16.80 -3.86 9.24
C CYS A 340 15.62 -3.55 8.31
N VAL A 341 15.69 -2.46 7.54
CA VAL A 341 14.66 -2.14 6.54
C VAL A 341 14.65 -3.19 5.43
N LEU A 342 15.82 -3.55 4.88
CA LEU A 342 15.92 -4.60 3.87
C LEU A 342 15.36 -5.93 4.37
N HIS A 343 15.74 -6.33 5.59
CA HIS A 343 15.23 -7.54 6.22
C HIS A 343 13.71 -7.55 6.33
N ASN A 344 13.13 -6.47 6.87
CA ASN A 344 11.67 -6.39 7.05
C ASN A 344 10.92 -6.41 5.72
N LEU A 345 11.40 -5.70 4.70
CA LEU A 345 10.74 -5.71 3.38
C LEU A 345 10.86 -7.10 2.72
N TYR A 346 12.01 -7.76 2.86
CA TYR A 346 12.18 -9.13 2.41
C TYR A 346 11.21 -10.08 3.12
N PHE A 347 11.05 -9.97 4.44
CA PHE A 347 10.10 -10.76 5.21
C PHE A 347 8.67 -10.60 4.69
N TYR A 348 8.21 -9.37 4.39
CA TYR A 348 6.87 -9.14 3.87
C TYR A 348 6.70 -9.71 2.45
N ASN A 349 7.70 -9.54 1.58
CA ASN A 349 7.66 -10.11 0.24
C ASN A 349 7.60 -11.65 0.27
N LYS A 350 8.37 -12.28 1.17
CA LYS A 350 8.32 -13.73 1.39
C LYS A 350 7.03 -14.20 2.03
N LEU A 351 6.47 -13.47 2.98
CA LEU A 351 5.16 -13.79 3.53
C LEU A 351 4.09 -13.83 2.42
N MET A 352 4.13 -12.91 1.46
CA MET A 352 3.21 -12.93 0.33
C MET A 352 3.44 -14.14 -0.60
N GLU A 353 4.69 -14.57 -0.80
CA GLU A 353 5.00 -15.80 -1.53
C GLU A 353 4.42 -17.03 -0.82
N GLU A 354 4.67 -17.17 0.48
CA GLU A 354 4.16 -18.29 1.29
C GLU A 354 2.62 -18.32 1.35
N ILE A 355 1.97 -17.15 1.43
CA ILE A 355 0.51 -17.03 1.35
C ILE A 355 0.00 -17.56 0.00
N ARG A 356 0.65 -17.17 -1.10
CA ARG A 356 0.27 -17.63 -2.45
C ARG A 356 0.44 -19.15 -2.57
N GLU A 357 1.54 -19.69 -2.08
CA GLU A 357 1.78 -21.14 -2.04
C GLU A 357 0.73 -21.88 -1.21
N ALA A 358 0.34 -21.33 -0.06
CA ALA A 358 -0.67 -21.94 0.79
C ALA A 358 -2.05 -21.98 0.11
N ILE A 359 -2.44 -20.92 -0.60
CA ILE A 359 -3.67 -20.91 -1.41
C ILE A 359 -3.54 -21.91 -2.57
N ASP A 360 -2.40 -21.94 -3.26
CA ASP A 360 -2.09 -22.87 -4.36
C ASP A 360 -2.12 -24.34 -3.90
N ASN A 361 -1.81 -24.62 -2.64
CA ASN A 361 -1.92 -25.95 -2.03
C ASN A 361 -3.29 -26.23 -1.38
N GLY A 362 -4.13 -25.22 -1.17
CA GLY A 362 -5.44 -25.36 -0.53
C GLY A 362 -5.35 -25.65 0.97
N ASN A 363 -4.36 -25.05 1.65
CA ASN A 363 -4.12 -25.19 3.08
C ASN A 363 -3.91 -23.83 3.77
N TYR A 364 -4.60 -22.79 3.27
CA TYR A 364 -4.43 -21.42 3.76
C TYR A 364 -4.83 -21.29 5.24
N ALA A 365 -5.90 -21.95 5.66
CA ALA A 365 -6.37 -21.92 7.05
C ALA A 365 -5.34 -22.51 8.03
N GLU A 366 -4.74 -23.67 7.68
CA GLU A 366 -3.68 -24.29 8.46
C GLU A 366 -2.41 -23.43 8.47
N PHE A 367 -2.03 -22.87 7.32
CA PHE A 367 -0.90 -21.96 7.19
C PHE A 367 -1.05 -20.74 8.10
N LYS A 368 -2.20 -20.06 8.05
CA LYS A 368 -2.53 -18.92 8.90
C LYS A 368 -2.45 -19.30 10.38
N ALA A 369 -3.11 -20.39 10.78
CA ALA A 369 -3.12 -20.84 12.17
C ALA A 369 -1.70 -21.16 12.69
N LYS A 370 -0.86 -21.77 11.83
CA LYS A 370 0.54 -22.03 12.14
C LYS A 370 1.33 -20.73 12.35
N LYS A 371 1.28 -19.78 11.43
CA LYS A 371 2.00 -18.49 11.52
C LYS A 371 1.60 -17.68 12.76
N LEU A 372 0.30 -17.58 13.04
CA LEU A 372 -0.18 -16.87 14.24
C LEU A 372 0.33 -17.51 15.54
N LYS A 373 0.39 -18.85 15.59
CA LYS A 373 0.96 -19.58 16.72
C LYS A 373 2.47 -19.32 16.85
N GLU A 374 3.22 -19.39 15.76
CA GLU A 374 4.67 -19.13 15.73
C GLU A 374 5.00 -17.70 16.21
N TRP A 375 4.18 -16.72 15.85
CA TRP A 375 4.34 -15.32 16.27
C TRP A 375 3.79 -15.00 17.66
N ASN A 376 3.31 -16.00 18.39
CA ASN A 376 2.67 -15.85 19.70
C ASN A 376 1.49 -14.85 19.71
N ILE A 377 0.77 -14.76 18.59
CA ILE A 377 -0.42 -13.91 18.46
C ILE A 377 -1.62 -14.73 18.92
N LYS A 378 -2.29 -14.25 19.97
CA LYS A 378 -3.53 -14.87 20.45
C LYS A 378 -4.64 -14.59 19.42
N LYS A 379 -5.46 -15.61 19.16
CA LYS A 379 -6.65 -15.52 18.31
C LYS A 379 -7.62 -14.47 18.82
#